data_AF-A0A951Q360-F1
#
_entry.id   AF-A0A951Q360-F1
#
_cell.length_a   1.000
_cell.length_b   1.000
_cell.length_c   1.000
_cell.angle_alpha   90.00
_cell.angle_beta   90.00
_cell.angle_gamma   90.00
#
_symmetry.space_group_name_H-M   'P 1'
#
loop_
_entity.id
_entity.type
_entity.pdbx_description
1 polymer ?
#
loop_
_entity_poly.entity_id
_entity_poly.type
_entity_poly.pdbx_seq_one_letter_code
_entity_poly.pdbx_strand_id
1 'polypeptide(L)' 'MLTVSWAIEAVARLGGYLEHRSKTPIGIQVLWRGWLKLHDLCESWQLAKET' A
#
# COMPACT_ATOMS: atom_id res chain seq x y z
N MET A 1 -10.27 -7.68 -12.61
CA MET A 1 -9.92 -6.35 -13.13
C MET A 1 -9.31 -5.55 -11.98
N LEU A 2 -8.16 -4.92 -12.17
CA LEU A 2 -7.53 -4.08 -11.13
C LEU A 2 -8.29 -2.75 -11.09
N THR A 3 -8.95 -2.47 -9.97
CA THR A 3 -9.75 -1.26 -9.77
C THR A 3 -9.03 -0.28 -8.85
N VAL A 4 -9.50 0.97 -8.81
CA VAL A 4 -9.03 1.95 -7.83
C VAL A 4 -9.29 1.46 -6.40
N SER A 5 -10.43 0.80 -6.15
CA SER A 5 -10.73 0.20 -4.84
C SER A 5 -9.70 -0.85 -4.45
N TRP A 6 -9.35 -1.74 -5.38
CA TRP A 6 -8.31 -2.74 -5.15
C TRP A 6 -6.96 -2.08 -4.83
N ALA A 7 -6.58 -1.04 -5.57
CA ALA A 7 -5.33 -0.33 -5.35
C ALA A 7 -5.29 0.34 -3.96
N ILE A 8 -6.39 0.97 -3.56
CA ILE A 8 -6.55 1.58 -2.23
C ILE A 8 -6.38 0.52 -1.13
N GLU A 9 -7.02 -0.65 -1.28
CA GLU A 9 -6.89 -1.75 -0.32
C GLU A 9 -5.47 -2.32 -0.25
N ALA A 10 -4.81 -2.47 -1.40
CA ALA A 10 -3.43 -2.95 -1.47
C ALA A 10 -2.46 -1.98 -0.77
N VAL A 11 -2.60 -0.67 -1.04
CA VAL A 11 -1.82 0.37 -0.35
C VAL A 11 -2.13 0.37 1.15
N ALA A 12 -3.39 0.24 1.54
CA ALA A 12 -3.76 0.17 2.95
C ALA A 12 -3.14 -1.03 3.67
N ARG A 13 -3.06 -2.20 3.03
CA ARG A 13 -2.40 -3.40 3.58
C ARG A 13 -0.92 -3.13 3.86
N LEU A 14 -0.22 -2.43 2.96
CA LEU A 14 1.17 -1.99 3.20
C LEU A 14 1.28 -1.05 4.41
N GLY A 15 0.25 -0.25 4.65
CA GLY A 15 0.15 0.65 5.81
C GLY A 15 -0.25 -0.02 7.13
N GLY A 16 -0.49 -1.33 7.15
CA GLY A 16 -0.91 -2.08 8.33
C GLY A 16 -2.43 -2.30 8.46
N TYR A 17 -3.21 -2.11 7.38
CA TYR A 17 -4.63 -2.49 7.36
C TYR A 17 -4.76 -4.02 7.29
N LEU A 18 -5.36 -4.62 8.32
CA LEU A 18 -5.47 -6.07 8.49
C LEU A 18 -6.83 -6.58 8.02
N GLU A 19 -6.88 -7.80 7.48
CA GLU A 19 -8.10 -8.41 6.92
C GLU A 19 -9.23 -8.58 7.94
N HIS A 20 -8.92 -8.80 9.22
CA HIS A 20 -9.95 -8.89 10.28
C HIS A 20 -10.67 -7.55 10.53
N ARG A 21 -10.16 -6.44 9.97
CA ARG A 21 -10.78 -5.11 10.00
C ARG A 21 -11.43 -4.72 8.67
N SER A 22 -11.60 -5.63 7.71
CA SER A 22 -12.05 -5.34 6.33
C SER A 22 -13.38 -4.59 6.18
N LYS A 23 -14.16 -4.46 7.27
CA LYS A 23 -15.42 -3.70 7.30
C LYS A 23 -15.32 -2.32 7.97
N THR A 24 -14.13 -1.92 8.41
CA THR A 24 -13.89 -0.61 9.00
C THR A 24 -13.31 0.34 7.94
N PRO A 25 -13.73 1.62 7.90
CA PRO A 25 -13.14 2.59 7.00
C PRO A 25 -11.63 2.64 7.14
N ILE A 26 -10.92 2.71 6.02
CA ILE A 26 -9.46 2.83 6.01
C ILE A 26 -9.09 4.24 6.50
N GLY A 27 -8.29 4.32 7.56
CA GLY A 27 -7.82 5.60 8.09
C GLY A 27 -6.80 6.27 7.16
N ILE A 28 -6.87 7.60 7.03
CA ILE A 28 -5.94 8.37 6.18
C ILE A 28 -4.47 8.16 6.56
N GLN A 29 -4.17 7.99 7.85
CA GLN A 29 -2.81 7.70 8.32
C GLN A 29 -2.31 6.33 7.84
N VAL A 30 -3.20 5.34 7.74
CA VAL A 30 -2.85 3.99 7.23
C VAL A 30 -2.54 4.09 5.74
N LEU A 31 -3.35 4.81 4.97
CA LEU A 31 -3.07 5.07 3.55
C LEU A 31 -1.74 5.80 3.35
N TRP A 32 -1.46 6.84 4.14
CA TRP A 32 -0.20 7.58 4.01
C TRP A 32 1.03 6.71 4.30
N ARG A 33 1.00 5.91 5.37
CA ARG A 33 2.09 4.96 5.67
C ARG A 33 2.28 3.94 4.55
N GLY A 34 1.18 3.39 4.04
CA GLY A 34 1.21 2.44 2.93
C GLY A 34 1.76 3.04 1.65
N TRP A 35 1.41 4.29 1.37
CA TRP A 35 1.89 5.03 0.20
C TRP A 35 3.40 5.27 0.26
N LEU A 36 3.91 5.75 1.39
CA LEU A 36 5.35 5.90 1.61
C LEU A 36 6.08 4.56 1.45
N LYS A 37 5.54 3.49 2.03
CA LYS A 37 6.13 2.15 1.91
C LYS A 37 6.16 1.65 0.47
N LEU A 38 5.12 1.92 -0.32
CA LEU A 38 5.08 1.58 -1.74
C LEU A 38 6.16 2.33 -2.51
N HIS A 39 6.36 3.62 -2.23
CA HIS A 39 7.40 4.42 -2.87
C HIS A 39 8.80 3.85 -2.59
N ASP A 40 9.10 3.52 -1.33
CA ASP A 40 10.38 2.89 -0.95
C ASP A 40 10.62 1.57 -1.69
N LEU A 41 9.58 0.75 -1.85
CA LEU A 41 9.66 -0.52 -2.57
C LEU A 41 9.91 -0.31 -4.07
N CYS A 42 9.27 0.68 -4.68
CA CYS A 42 9.50 1.02 -6.08
C CYS A 42 10.93 1.53 -6.33
N GLU A 43 11.43 2.40 -5.45
CA GLU A 43 12.80 2.93 -5.55
C GLU A 43 13.83 1.81 -5.38
N SER A 44 13.70 0.98 -4.34
CA SER A 44 14.61 -0.14 -4.11
C SER A 44 14.57 -1.19 -5.22
N TRP A 45 13.39 -1.47 -5.80
CA TRP A 45 13.26 -2.34 -6.97
C TRP A 45 13.99 -1.77 -8.20
N GLN A 46 13.87 -0.47 -8.42
CA GLN A 46 14.53 0.18 -9.55
C GLN A 46 16.05 0.16 -9.38
N LEU A 47 16.56 0.43 -8.18
CA LEU A 47 17.99 0.30 -7.86
C LEU A 47 18.50 -1.13 -8.10
N ALA A 48 17.74 -2.14 -7.67
CA ALA A 48 18.10 -3.54 -7.85
C ALA A 48 18.15 -3.97 -9.33
N LYS A 49 17.38 -3.33 -10.21
CA LYS A 49 17.43 -3.59 -11.66
C LYS A 49 18.63 -2.95 -12.36
N GLU A 50 19.22 -1.93 -11.75
CA GLU A 50 20.36 -1.18 -12.30
C GLU A 50 21.72 -1.79 -11.90
N THR A 51 21.71 -2.83 -11.06
CA THR A 51 22.89 -3.60 -10.62
C THR A 51 22.94 -4.96 -11.32
#